data_AF-A0A933LYY7-F1
#
_entry.id   AF-A0A933LYY7-F1
#
_cell.length_a   1.000
_cell.length_b   1.000
_cell.length_c   1.000
_cell.angle_alpha   90.00
_cell.angle_beta   90.00
_cell.angle_gamma   90.00
#
_symmetry.space_group_name_H-M   'P 1'
#
loop_
_entity.id
_entity.type
_entity.pdbx_description
1 polymer ?
#
loop_
_entity_poly.entity_id
_entity_poly.type
_entity_poly.pdbx_seq_one_letter_code
_entity_poly.pdbx_strand_id
1 'polypeptide(L)'
;MRKTTVLLTCIGGTFVPDTIEALRADPDLDLRIVGVDANPEVANRFLVDSFHVVPGAAAAPDRFLDTLREICHAEEVEVVLPSADEEVVALARVKSEFRESGVRCAVEESGTVDLLRDKARLFARLAERGVPLPGFALVSVPDQIEEAARSLGYPGRKIVLKPPTGRGSRGLVVVDPAVQGFHPVSGARHAFADLASVVEQVERERGRLPLLAMEFMPGPDYDVDCIARQGEALCVVPRRRLWKDPFLSVSQGCRIERHPGLEEFTRRIVRELSLSHAMDLDVGLGAGGAPGLYEINPRWSGAVAASRAGGVNVPAILLRTLLDLPVPAVEPKHGTRMFPVTRMAFVDEASPRSLRVRDS
;
A
#
# COMPACT_ATOMS: atom_id res chain seq x y z
N MET A 1 -11.20 30.13 10.43
CA MET A 1 -9.82 29.63 10.23
C MET A 1 -9.58 29.49 8.74
N ARG A 2 -8.34 29.63 8.26
CA ARG A 2 -8.02 29.33 6.85
C ARG A 2 -8.14 27.82 6.65
N LYS A 3 -8.80 27.39 5.57
CA LYS A 3 -8.88 25.96 5.23
C LYS A 3 -7.51 25.44 4.84
N THR A 4 -7.15 24.24 5.29
CA THR A 4 -5.99 23.54 4.77
C THR A 4 -6.37 22.85 3.47
N THR A 5 -5.67 23.17 2.38
CA THR A 5 -5.90 22.53 1.09
C THR A 5 -5.04 21.28 0.94
N VAL A 6 -5.69 20.14 0.72
CA VAL A 6 -5.07 18.83 0.54
C VAL A 6 -5.39 18.30 -0.85
N LEU A 7 -4.37 17.87 -1.59
CA LEU A 7 -4.54 17.15 -2.84
C LEU A 7 -4.51 15.65 -2.58
N LEU A 8 -5.59 14.95 -2.93
CA LEU A 8 -5.72 13.50 -2.87
C LEU A 8 -5.71 12.92 -4.29
N THR A 9 -4.77 12.02 -4.59
CA THR A 9 -4.67 11.39 -5.91
C THR A 9 -5.43 10.05 -5.98
N CYS A 10 -5.59 9.54 -7.20
CA CYS A 10 -6.29 8.28 -7.50
C CYS A 10 -7.67 8.19 -6.81
N ILE A 11 -8.45 9.27 -6.89
CA ILE A 11 -9.72 9.32 -6.17
C ILE A 11 -10.76 8.32 -6.67
N GLY A 12 -10.55 7.65 -7.82
CA GLY A 12 -11.40 6.59 -8.34
C GLY A 12 -11.40 5.28 -7.54
N GLY A 13 -10.54 5.15 -6.51
CA GLY A 13 -10.46 3.95 -5.69
C GLY A 13 -11.77 3.60 -4.95
N THR A 14 -12.04 2.31 -4.80
CA THR A 14 -13.31 1.78 -4.23
C THR A 14 -13.63 2.31 -2.83
N PHE A 15 -12.62 2.44 -1.96
CA PHE A 15 -12.79 2.89 -0.56
C PHE A 15 -12.34 4.34 -0.34
N VAL A 16 -12.09 5.09 -1.40
CA VAL A 16 -11.76 6.52 -1.30
C VAL A 16 -12.85 7.35 -0.63
N PRO A 17 -14.17 7.08 -0.78
CA PRO A 17 -15.20 7.78 -0.01
C PRO A 17 -14.94 7.75 1.50
N ASP A 18 -14.62 6.57 2.05
CA ASP A 18 -14.30 6.41 3.47
C ASP A 18 -13.01 7.15 3.86
N THR A 19 -12.03 7.22 2.96
CA THR A 19 -10.80 8.00 3.17
C THR A 19 -11.08 9.51 3.18
N ILE A 20 -11.93 10.02 2.28
CA ILE A 20 -12.37 11.42 2.28
C ILE A 20 -13.12 11.76 3.57
N GLU A 21 -14.04 10.87 3.99
CA GLU A 21 -14.74 11.01 5.27
C GLU A 21 -13.78 10.95 6.46
N ALA A 22 -12.73 10.12 6.40
CA ALA A 22 -11.70 10.03 7.42
C ALA A 22 -10.89 11.32 7.55
N LEU A 23 -10.46 11.89 6.43
CA LEU A 23 -9.74 13.17 6.41
C LEU A 23 -10.60 14.30 6.99
N ARG A 24 -11.87 14.39 6.59
CA ARG A 24 -12.81 15.43 7.06
C ARG A 24 -13.30 15.23 8.51
N ALA A 25 -13.09 14.06 9.09
CA ALA A 25 -13.57 13.76 10.45
C ALA A 25 -12.64 14.27 11.56
N ASP A 26 -11.49 14.86 11.24
CA ASP A 26 -10.65 15.54 12.23
C ASP A 26 -11.35 16.84 12.68
N PRO A 27 -11.72 16.99 13.97
CA PRO A 27 -12.47 18.15 14.45
C PRO A 27 -11.66 19.44 14.51
N ASP A 28 -10.32 19.35 14.49
CA ASP A 28 -9.43 20.51 14.60
C ASP A 28 -9.03 21.06 13.23
N LEU A 29 -9.39 20.38 12.14
CA LEU A 29 -8.98 20.70 10.78
C LEU A 29 -10.19 21.01 9.89
N ASP A 30 -10.23 22.24 9.37
CA ASP A 30 -11.15 22.62 8.29
C ASP A 30 -10.45 22.39 6.94
N LEU A 31 -10.87 21.36 6.20
CA LEU A 31 -10.19 20.92 4.97
C LEU A 31 -10.91 21.38 3.70
N ARG A 32 -10.10 21.72 2.68
CA ARG A 32 -10.50 21.72 1.28
C ARG A 32 -9.76 20.55 0.61
N ILE A 33 -10.50 19.60 0.03
CA ILE A 33 -9.91 18.45 -0.65
C ILE A 33 -9.98 18.67 -2.16
N VAL A 34 -8.83 18.73 -2.81
CA VAL A 34 -8.67 18.72 -4.27
C VAL A 34 -8.41 17.27 -4.67
N GLY A 35 -9.34 16.68 -5.44
CA GLY A 35 -9.18 15.33 -5.95
C GLY A 35 -8.56 15.32 -7.33
N VAL A 36 -7.69 14.34 -7.61
CA VAL A 36 -7.21 14.10 -8.98
C VAL A 36 -7.32 12.62 -9.35
N ASP A 37 -7.59 12.36 -10.62
CA ASP A 37 -7.59 11.01 -11.20
C ASP A 37 -7.27 11.08 -12.70
N ALA A 38 -6.81 9.96 -13.27
CA ALA A 38 -6.62 9.86 -14.72
C ALA A 38 -7.94 9.62 -15.46
N ASN A 39 -8.95 9.09 -14.79
CA ASN A 39 -10.28 8.88 -15.33
C ASN A 39 -11.20 10.07 -14.99
N PRO A 40 -11.72 10.82 -15.98
CA PRO A 40 -12.63 11.95 -15.73
C PRO A 40 -14.00 11.52 -15.15
N GLU A 41 -14.39 10.25 -15.31
CA GLU A 41 -15.72 9.74 -14.98
C GLU A 41 -15.79 9.07 -13.59
N VAL A 42 -14.85 9.37 -12.70
CA VAL A 42 -14.86 8.83 -11.33
C VAL A 42 -15.98 9.46 -10.49
N ALA A 43 -16.89 8.65 -9.96
CA ALA A 43 -18.01 9.13 -9.13
C ALA A 43 -17.54 9.90 -7.88
N ASN A 44 -16.36 9.55 -7.35
CA ASN A 44 -15.79 10.20 -6.17
C ASN A 44 -15.42 11.68 -6.41
N ARG A 45 -15.40 12.15 -7.66
CA ARG A 45 -15.21 13.58 -8.00
C ARG A 45 -16.25 14.49 -7.35
N PHE A 46 -17.44 13.97 -7.04
CA PHE A 46 -18.50 14.72 -6.37
C PHE A 46 -18.37 14.76 -4.84
N LEU A 47 -17.43 13.98 -4.27
CA LEU A 47 -17.18 13.93 -2.83
C LEU A 47 -16.10 14.92 -2.38
N VAL A 48 -15.30 15.43 -3.33
CA VAL A 48 -14.22 16.40 -3.12
C VAL A 48 -14.69 17.83 -3.40
N ASP A 49 -13.86 18.83 -3.07
CA ASP A 49 -14.19 20.26 -3.20
C ASP A 49 -13.76 20.86 -4.55
N SER A 50 -12.84 20.19 -5.25
CA SER A 50 -12.41 20.48 -6.63
C SER A 50 -11.88 19.18 -7.25
N PHE A 51 -12.01 19.03 -8.57
CA PHE A 51 -11.53 17.84 -9.29
C PHE A 51 -10.78 18.23 -10.57
N HIS A 52 -9.63 17.60 -10.78
CA HIS A 52 -8.81 17.77 -11.97
C HIS A 52 -8.42 16.42 -12.57
N VAL A 53 -8.34 16.36 -13.89
CA VAL A 53 -7.84 15.19 -14.62
C VAL A 53 -6.34 15.31 -14.77
N VAL A 54 -5.61 14.23 -14.45
CA VAL A 54 -4.14 14.20 -14.55
C VAL A 54 -3.67 13.03 -15.43
N PRO A 55 -2.51 13.13 -16.10
CA PRO A 55 -1.92 11.97 -16.77
C PRO A 55 -1.64 10.83 -15.79
N GLY A 56 -1.74 9.57 -16.22
CA GLY A 56 -1.34 8.45 -15.37
C GLY A 56 0.18 8.44 -15.12
N ALA A 57 0.61 8.45 -13.86
CA ALA A 57 2.03 8.48 -13.48
C ALA A 57 2.85 7.31 -14.05
N ALA A 58 2.23 6.14 -14.26
CA ALA A 58 2.88 5.00 -14.89
C ALA A 58 3.20 5.21 -16.37
N ALA A 59 2.33 5.94 -17.09
CA ALA A 59 2.43 6.13 -18.53
C ALA A 59 3.19 7.41 -18.92
N ALA A 60 3.04 8.48 -18.13
CA ALA A 60 3.64 9.78 -18.40
C ALA A 60 4.06 10.48 -17.08
N PRO A 61 5.11 9.97 -16.39
CA PRO A 61 5.48 10.44 -15.05
C PRO A 61 5.84 11.92 -15.03
N ASP A 62 6.63 12.42 -16.00
CA ASP A 62 7.07 13.81 -15.98
C ASP A 62 5.89 14.77 -16.25
N ARG A 63 4.99 14.42 -17.20
CA ARG A 63 3.75 15.19 -17.43
C ARG A 63 2.82 15.17 -16.22
N PHE A 64 2.70 14.03 -15.54
CA PHE A 64 1.93 13.92 -14.30
C PHE A 64 2.46 14.89 -13.23
N LEU A 65 3.79 14.95 -13.05
CA LEU A 65 4.41 15.87 -12.10
C LEU A 65 4.21 17.33 -12.48
N ASP A 66 4.37 17.69 -13.76
CA ASP A 66 4.14 19.05 -14.24
C ASP A 66 2.70 19.50 -13.98
N THR A 67 1.71 18.67 -14.35
CA THR A 67 0.30 18.94 -14.09
C THR A 67 0.00 19.04 -12.59
N LEU A 68 0.60 18.18 -11.76
CA LEU A 68 0.44 18.30 -10.31
C LEU A 68 0.99 19.62 -9.76
N ARG A 69 2.13 20.11 -10.26
CA ARG A 69 2.68 21.41 -9.84
C ARG A 69 1.75 22.56 -10.21
N GLU A 70 1.20 22.55 -11.42
CA GLU A 70 0.22 23.55 -11.87
C GLU A 70 -1.02 23.56 -10.98
N ILE A 71 -1.59 22.40 -10.68
CA ILE A 71 -2.75 22.26 -9.79
C ILE A 71 -2.39 22.73 -8.37
N CYS A 72 -1.23 22.31 -7.83
CA CYS A 72 -0.83 22.70 -6.49
C CYS A 72 -0.70 24.22 -6.36
N HIS A 73 -0.14 24.89 -7.36
CA HIS A 73 -0.04 26.34 -7.41
C HIS A 73 -1.43 27.00 -7.54
N ALA A 74 -2.26 26.55 -8.48
CA ALA A 74 -3.57 27.15 -8.75
C ALA A 74 -4.57 26.99 -7.60
N GLU A 75 -4.51 25.86 -6.88
CA GLU A 75 -5.43 25.51 -5.80
C GLU A 75 -4.87 25.83 -4.40
N GLU A 76 -3.66 26.39 -4.32
CA GLU A 76 -2.95 26.69 -3.06
C GLU A 76 -2.81 25.43 -2.16
N VAL A 77 -2.41 24.30 -2.75
CA VAL A 77 -2.26 23.02 -2.06
C VAL A 77 -1.12 23.09 -1.04
N GLU A 78 -1.35 22.60 0.17
CA GLU A 78 -0.33 22.52 1.22
C GLU A 78 0.21 21.09 1.40
N VAL A 79 -0.60 20.08 1.09
CA VAL A 79 -0.27 18.67 1.27
C VAL A 79 -0.72 17.83 0.09
N VAL A 80 0.17 16.97 -0.42
CA VAL A 80 -0.13 15.96 -1.45
C VAL A 80 -0.12 14.58 -0.81
N LEU A 81 -1.22 13.85 -0.97
CA LEU A 81 -1.44 12.51 -0.45
C LEU A 81 -1.60 11.51 -1.60
N PRO A 82 -0.50 10.85 -2.03
CA PRO A 82 -0.54 9.88 -3.12
C PRO A 82 -1.17 8.55 -2.70
N SER A 83 -1.98 7.96 -3.58
CA SER A 83 -2.67 6.70 -3.32
C SER A 83 -2.30 5.55 -4.27
N ALA A 84 -1.35 5.76 -5.20
CA ALA A 84 -0.80 4.70 -6.05
C ALA A 84 0.72 4.64 -6.03
N ASP A 85 1.27 3.43 -6.16
CA ASP A 85 2.73 3.20 -6.06
C ASP A 85 3.52 3.97 -7.13
N GLU A 86 3.01 4.06 -8.36
CA GLU A 86 3.69 4.80 -9.44
C GLU A 86 3.70 6.31 -9.20
N GLU A 87 2.68 6.85 -8.55
CA GLU A 87 2.65 8.26 -8.15
C GLU A 87 3.66 8.52 -7.04
N VAL A 88 3.79 7.60 -6.07
CA VAL A 88 4.82 7.67 -5.03
C VAL A 88 6.22 7.68 -5.65
N VAL A 89 6.47 6.83 -6.64
CA VAL A 89 7.75 6.80 -7.37
C VAL A 89 8.03 8.10 -8.09
N ALA A 90 7.05 8.64 -8.81
CA ALA A 90 7.19 9.90 -9.51
C ALA A 90 7.46 11.05 -8.54
N LEU A 91 6.66 11.18 -7.48
CA LEU A 91 6.77 12.25 -6.49
C LEU A 91 8.09 12.16 -5.69
N ALA A 92 8.55 10.96 -5.34
CA ALA A 92 9.79 10.79 -4.60
C ALA A 92 11.02 11.32 -5.34
N ARG A 93 11.01 11.35 -6.68
CA ARG A 93 12.09 11.93 -7.50
C ARG A 93 12.21 13.45 -7.34
N VAL A 94 11.10 14.13 -7.04
CA VAL A 94 10.99 15.61 -7.01
C VAL A 94 10.47 16.13 -5.68
N LYS A 95 10.56 15.31 -4.62
CA LYS A 95 10.02 15.62 -3.29
C LYS A 95 10.58 16.92 -2.72
N SER A 96 11.88 17.18 -2.91
CA SER A 96 12.54 18.41 -2.47
C SER A 96 11.97 19.65 -3.17
N GLU A 97 11.69 19.57 -4.47
CA GLU A 97 11.11 20.68 -5.24
C GLU A 97 9.71 21.05 -4.75
N PHE A 98 8.86 20.06 -4.45
CA PHE A 98 7.55 20.30 -3.83
C PHE A 98 7.70 20.94 -2.44
N ARG A 99 8.67 20.46 -1.65
CA ARG A 99 8.94 21.06 -0.32
C ARG A 99 9.39 22.51 -0.43
N GLU A 100 10.25 22.84 -1.40
CA GLU A 100 10.73 24.20 -1.67
C GLU A 100 9.61 25.13 -2.13
N SER A 101 8.59 24.62 -2.81
CA SER A 101 7.37 25.36 -3.15
C SER A 101 6.35 25.45 -2.00
N GLY A 102 6.67 24.91 -0.82
CA GLY A 102 5.80 24.94 0.37
C GLY A 102 4.80 23.78 0.45
N VAL A 103 4.86 22.84 -0.49
CA VAL A 103 3.96 21.67 -0.57
C VAL A 103 4.59 20.45 0.09
N ARG A 104 3.90 19.82 1.04
CA ARG A 104 4.38 18.63 1.72
C ARG A 104 3.83 17.37 1.05
N CYS A 105 4.71 16.51 0.56
CA CYS A 105 4.32 15.23 -0.03
C CYS A 105 4.48 14.09 0.98
N ALA A 106 3.44 13.25 1.12
CA ALA A 106 3.47 12.05 1.96
C ALA A 106 4.22 10.89 1.28
N VAL A 107 5.50 11.12 0.97
CA VAL A 107 6.36 10.15 0.27
C VAL A 107 7.72 10.06 0.91
N GLU A 108 8.27 8.84 0.90
CA GLU A 108 9.65 8.59 1.27
C GLU A 108 10.65 9.23 0.27
N GLU A 109 11.92 9.28 0.65
CA GLU A 109 12.99 9.62 -0.30
C GLU A 109 13.08 8.58 -1.42
N SER A 110 13.46 9.01 -2.63
CA SER A 110 13.51 8.12 -3.82
C SER A 110 14.26 6.82 -3.57
N GLY A 111 15.43 6.87 -2.92
CA GLY A 111 16.21 5.66 -2.62
C GLY A 111 15.50 4.69 -1.68
N THR A 112 14.71 5.20 -0.74
CA THR A 112 13.88 4.38 0.15
C THR A 112 12.70 3.78 -0.61
N VAL A 113 12.01 4.56 -1.45
CA VAL A 113 10.92 4.05 -2.31
C VAL A 113 11.42 2.92 -3.21
N ASP A 114 12.60 3.09 -3.83
CA ASP A 114 13.20 2.06 -4.68
C ASP A 114 13.57 0.79 -3.91
N LEU A 115 14.02 0.93 -2.67
CA LEU A 115 14.26 -0.20 -1.78
C LEU A 115 12.97 -0.94 -1.44
N LEU A 116 11.92 -0.22 -1.02
CA LEU A 116 10.65 -0.82 -0.58
C LEU A 116 9.91 -1.56 -1.71
N ARG A 117 10.07 -1.10 -2.96
CA ARG A 117 9.42 -1.70 -4.14
C ARG A 117 10.08 -3.00 -4.63
N ASP A 118 11.33 -3.23 -4.28
CA ASP A 118 12.06 -4.44 -4.62
C ASP A 118 12.13 -5.34 -3.38
N LYS A 119 11.25 -6.35 -3.34
CA LYS A 119 11.12 -7.28 -2.21
C LYS A 119 12.43 -8.01 -1.92
N ALA A 120 13.20 -8.37 -2.95
CA ALA A 120 14.46 -9.09 -2.78
C ALA A 120 15.52 -8.19 -2.13
N ARG A 121 15.66 -6.94 -2.61
CA ARG A 121 16.57 -5.95 -2.01
C ARG A 121 16.14 -5.56 -0.60
N LEU A 122 14.85 -5.36 -0.38
CA LEU A 122 14.27 -5.08 0.93
C LEU A 122 14.59 -6.20 1.92
N PHE A 123 14.34 -7.45 1.54
CA PHE A 123 14.55 -8.59 2.43
C PHE A 123 16.02 -8.79 2.73
N ALA A 124 16.90 -8.66 1.74
CA ALA A 124 18.34 -8.68 1.96
C ALA A 124 18.77 -7.59 2.97
N ARG A 125 18.32 -6.34 2.78
CA ARG A 125 18.63 -5.23 3.69
C ARG A 125 18.12 -5.47 5.12
N LEU A 126 16.90 -6.00 5.27
CA LEU A 126 16.32 -6.28 6.58
C LEU A 126 17.01 -7.46 7.27
N ALA A 127 17.40 -8.50 6.51
CA ALA A 127 18.18 -9.62 7.02
C ALA A 127 19.57 -9.19 7.52
N GLU A 128 20.26 -8.30 6.79
CA GLU A 128 21.52 -7.67 7.23
C GLU A 128 21.37 -6.92 8.57
N ARG A 129 20.18 -6.38 8.86
CA ARG A 129 19.83 -5.69 10.12
C ARG A 129 19.27 -6.65 11.18
N GLY A 130 19.30 -7.95 10.92
CA GLY A 130 18.83 -9.01 11.82
C GLY A 130 17.32 -9.01 12.06
N VAL A 131 16.53 -8.37 11.18
CA VAL A 131 15.06 -8.44 11.25
C VAL A 131 14.64 -9.87 10.87
N PRO A 132 13.84 -10.56 11.70
CA PRO A 132 13.42 -11.92 11.40
C PRO A 132 12.50 -11.91 10.18
N LEU A 133 12.84 -12.66 9.15
CA LEU A 133 12.05 -12.80 7.93
C LEU A 133 11.73 -14.27 7.68
N PRO A 134 10.67 -14.57 6.92
CA PRO A 134 10.51 -15.90 6.32
C PRO A 134 11.76 -16.24 5.52
N GLY A 135 12.12 -17.52 5.46
CA GLY A 135 13.19 -17.97 4.56
C GLY A 135 12.92 -17.49 3.14
N PHE A 136 13.95 -17.00 2.44
CA PHE A 136 13.82 -16.50 1.08
C PHE A 136 15.09 -16.75 0.25
N ALA A 137 14.94 -16.83 -1.06
CA ALA A 137 16.04 -16.94 -2.02
C ALA A 137 15.68 -16.24 -3.33
N LEU A 138 16.65 -15.55 -3.94
CA LEU A 138 16.50 -14.97 -5.27
C LEU A 138 16.89 -16.00 -6.33
N VAL A 139 15.94 -16.32 -7.20
CA VAL A 139 16.10 -17.22 -8.34
C VAL A 139 16.30 -16.36 -9.58
N SER A 140 17.51 -16.37 -10.15
CA SER A 140 17.87 -15.57 -11.32
C SER A 140 17.94 -16.39 -12.61
N VAL A 141 18.09 -17.71 -12.49
CA VAL A 141 18.06 -18.67 -13.61
C VAL A 141 17.17 -19.87 -13.27
N PRO A 142 16.56 -20.55 -14.25
CA PRO A 142 15.62 -21.66 -13.99
C PRO A 142 16.22 -22.77 -13.12
N ASP A 143 17.49 -23.14 -13.36
CA ASP A 143 18.21 -24.20 -12.63
C ASP A 143 18.27 -23.98 -11.11
N GLN A 144 18.10 -22.74 -10.63
CA GLN A 144 18.10 -22.41 -9.20
C GLN A 144 16.76 -22.70 -8.51
N ILE A 145 15.67 -22.94 -9.25
CA ILE A 145 14.32 -23.10 -8.69
C ILE A 145 14.27 -24.31 -7.74
N GLU A 146 14.81 -25.45 -8.14
CA GLU A 146 14.74 -26.67 -7.34
C GLU A 146 15.57 -26.57 -6.05
N GLU A 147 16.77 -25.98 -6.14
CA GLU A 147 17.63 -25.75 -4.97
C GLU A 147 16.99 -24.77 -3.99
N ALA A 148 16.44 -23.65 -4.49
CA ALA A 148 15.71 -22.69 -3.69
C ALA A 148 14.48 -23.32 -3.02
N ALA A 149 13.73 -24.16 -3.75
CA ALA A 149 12.58 -24.85 -3.18
C ALA A 149 12.99 -25.82 -2.05
N ARG A 150 14.07 -26.58 -2.24
CA ARG A 150 14.58 -27.53 -1.26
C ARG A 150 15.09 -26.83 0.01
N SER A 151 15.81 -25.72 -0.13
CA SER A 151 16.33 -24.95 1.02
C SER A 151 15.20 -24.33 1.86
N LEU A 152 14.05 -24.05 1.23
CA LEU A 152 12.82 -23.58 1.88
C LEU A 152 11.92 -24.72 2.39
N GLY A 153 12.37 -25.97 2.30
CA GLY A 153 11.70 -27.14 2.88
C GLY A 153 10.66 -27.81 1.99
N TYR A 154 10.58 -27.50 0.70
CA TYR A 154 9.79 -28.29 -0.26
C TYR A 154 10.42 -29.69 -0.45
N PRO A 155 9.64 -30.78 -0.57
CA PRO A 155 8.18 -30.86 -0.58
C PRO A 155 7.53 -31.02 0.80
N GLY A 156 8.28 -30.92 1.90
CA GLY A 156 7.73 -31.03 3.26
C GLY A 156 6.78 -29.89 3.64
N ARG A 157 6.85 -28.76 2.94
CA ARG A 157 5.93 -27.62 3.06
C ARG A 157 5.75 -26.91 1.72
N LYS A 158 4.71 -26.09 1.64
CA LYS A 158 4.48 -25.18 0.50
C LYS A 158 5.53 -24.08 0.48
N ILE A 159 5.78 -23.52 -0.69
CA ILE A 159 6.57 -22.30 -0.88
C ILE A 159 5.80 -21.34 -1.78
N VAL A 160 6.29 -20.10 -1.87
CA VAL A 160 5.77 -19.09 -2.79
C VAL A 160 6.89 -18.65 -3.72
N LEU A 161 6.59 -18.59 -5.02
CA LEU A 161 7.42 -17.89 -6.01
C LEU A 161 6.67 -16.64 -6.47
N LYS A 162 7.36 -15.50 -6.51
CA LYS A 162 6.77 -14.23 -6.95
C LYS A 162 7.81 -13.31 -7.59
N PRO A 163 7.43 -12.40 -8.49
CA PRO A 163 8.33 -11.34 -8.94
C PRO A 163 8.86 -10.50 -7.76
N PRO A 164 10.14 -10.10 -7.75
CA PRO A 164 10.69 -9.21 -6.73
C PRO A 164 10.04 -7.82 -6.74
N THR A 165 9.64 -7.35 -7.92
CA THR A 165 8.94 -6.07 -8.11
C THR A 165 7.53 -6.32 -8.64
N GLY A 166 6.59 -5.43 -8.29
CA GLY A 166 5.17 -5.55 -8.66
C GLY A 166 4.25 -5.52 -7.45
N ARG A 167 2.93 -5.58 -7.70
CA ARG A 167 1.87 -5.43 -6.68
C ARG A 167 0.66 -6.32 -6.95
N GLY A 168 -0.18 -6.47 -5.93
CA GLY A 168 -1.50 -7.10 -6.04
C GLY A 168 -1.43 -8.55 -6.52
N SER A 169 -0.47 -9.29 -5.96
CA SER A 169 -0.25 -10.73 -6.20
C SER A 169 0.06 -11.14 -7.65
N ARG A 170 0.33 -10.19 -8.56
CA ARG A 170 0.59 -10.49 -9.98
C ARG A 170 1.83 -11.38 -10.15
N GLY A 171 1.61 -12.55 -10.74
CA GLY A 171 2.67 -13.52 -10.99
C GLY A 171 3.08 -14.33 -9.76
N LEU A 172 2.33 -14.24 -8.67
CA LEU A 172 2.52 -15.08 -7.50
C LEU A 172 2.06 -16.51 -7.82
N VAL A 173 2.90 -17.49 -7.48
CA VAL A 173 2.59 -18.91 -7.57
C VAL A 173 2.79 -19.54 -6.20
N VAL A 174 1.76 -20.17 -5.67
CA VAL A 174 1.89 -21.06 -4.51
C VAL A 174 2.30 -22.43 -5.02
N VAL A 175 3.51 -22.86 -4.65
CA VAL A 175 4.04 -24.17 -5.04
C VAL A 175 3.67 -25.16 -3.94
N ASP A 176 2.78 -26.09 -4.28
CA ASP A 176 2.16 -27.02 -3.35
C ASP A 176 2.36 -28.46 -3.83
N PRO A 177 3.00 -29.33 -3.04
CA PRO A 177 3.23 -30.73 -3.42
C PRO A 177 1.93 -31.53 -3.58
N ALA A 178 0.79 -31.04 -3.09
CA ALA A 178 -0.52 -31.67 -3.25
C ALA A 178 -1.22 -31.31 -4.57
N VAL A 179 -0.68 -30.36 -5.34
CA VAL A 179 -1.20 -29.96 -6.66
C VAL A 179 -0.49 -30.76 -7.74
N GLN A 180 -1.15 -31.00 -8.88
CA GLN A 180 -0.54 -31.57 -10.08
C GLN A 180 -0.84 -30.67 -11.28
N GLY A 181 0.19 -30.20 -11.99
CA GLY A 181 0.05 -29.24 -13.08
C GLY A 181 0.08 -27.78 -12.61
N PHE A 182 0.02 -26.85 -13.57
CA PHE A 182 -0.06 -25.41 -13.31
C PHE A 182 -1.50 -24.88 -13.45
N HIS A 183 -2.03 -24.29 -12.38
CA HIS A 183 -3.43 -23.85 -12.28
C HIS A 183 -3.53 -22.35 -11.99
N PRO A 184 -3.67 -21.50 -13.02
CA PRO A 184 -4.02 -20.10 -12.84
C PRO A 184 -5.43 -19.99 -12.24
N VAL A 185 -5.61 -19.12 -11.24
CA VAL A 185 -6.92 -18.91 -10.64
C VAL A 185 -7.71 -17.89 -11.48
N SER A 186 -8.85 -18.33 -12.01
CA SER A 186 -9.72 -17.48 -12.85
C SER A 186 -10.18 -16.23 -12.08
N GLY A 187 -10.04 -15.06 -12.70
CA GLY A 187 -10.39 -13.77 -12.09
C GLY A 187 -9.42 -13.29 -11.00
N ALA A 188 -8.39 -14.06 -10.68
CA ALA A 188 -7.34 -13.67 -9.75
C ALA A 188 -6.01 -13.45 -10.48
N ARG A 189 -4.99 -13.02 -9.71
CA ARG A 189 -3.67 -12.62 -10.23
C ARG A 189 -2.55 -13.59 -9.87
N HIS A 190 -2.91 -14.74 -9.28
CA HIS A 190 -2.00 -15.76 -8.77
C HIS A 190 -2.37 -17.15 -9.32
N ALA A 191 -1.50 -18.13 -9.07
CA ALA A 191 -1.67 -19.52 -9.48
C ALA A 191 -1.26 -20.51 -8.38
N PHE A 192 -1.67 -21.76 -8.53
CA PHE A 192 -1.21 -22.91 -7.74
C PHE A 192 -0.54 -23.92 -8.67
N ALA A 193 0.57 -24.51 -8.25
CA ALA A 193 1.26 -25.50 -9.08
C ALA A 193 2.14 -26.45 -8.25
N ASP A 194 2.49 -27.61 -8.82
CA ASP A 194 3.66 -28.36 -8.35
C ASP A 194 4.97 -27.74 -8.86
N LEU A 195 6.09 -28.13 -8.24
CA LEU A 195 7.41 -27.59 -8.58
C LEU A 195 7.82 -27.88 -10.04
N ALA A 196 7.52 -29.06 -10.57
CA ALA A 196 7.93 -29.45 -11.92
C ALA A 196 7.23 -28.58 -12.98
N SER A 197 5.93 -28.34 -12.80
CA SER A 197 5.11 -27.51 -13.67
C SER A 197 5.53 -26.04 -13.64
N VAL A 198 5.99 -25.55 -12.49
CA VAL A 198 6.59 -24.21 -12.37
C VAL A 198 7.88 -24.13 -13.17
N VAL A 199 8.79 -25.09 -13.02
CA VAL A 199 10.07 -25.11 -13.75
C VAL A 199 9.81 -25.09 -15.25
N GLU A 200 8.94 -26.00 -15.74
CA GLU A 200 8.56 -26.05 -17.15
C GLU A 200 8.00 -24.71 -17.65
N GLN A 201 7.14 -24.06 -16.85
CA GLN A 201 6.58 -22.77 -17.23
C GLN A 201 7.63 -21.65 -17.28
N VAL A 202 8.54 -21.58 -16.31
CA VAL A 202 9.60 -20.56 -16.27
C VAL A 202 10.55 -20.74 -17.46
N GLU A 203 10.91 -21.99 -17.79
CA GLU A 203 11.74 -22.31 -18.95
C GLU A 203 11.05 -21.94 -20.27
N ARG A 204 9.76 -22.26 -20.40
CA ARG A 204 8.96 -21.93 -21.59
C ARG A 204 8.81 -20.43 -21.78
N GLU A 205 8.57 -19.69 -20.70
CA GLU A 205 8.30 -18.24 -20.76
C GLU A 205 9.57 -17.38 -20.90
N ARG A 206 10.79 -17.97 -20.82
CA ARG A 206 12.11 -17.34 -21.09
C ARG A 206 12.29 -15.87 -20.64
N GLY A 207 11.61 -15.42 -19.58
CA GLY A 207 11.52 -13.97 -19.36
C GLY A 207 10.85 -13.46 -18.08
N ARG A 208 10.54 -14.32 -17.10
CA ARG A 208 9.96 -13.88 -15.82
C ARG A 208 10.90 -14.09 -14.64
N LEU A 209 12.18 -14.05 -14.92
CA LEU A 209 13.25 -14.00 -13.94
C LEU A 209 13.73 -12.55 -13.79
N PRO A 210 14.23 -12.16 -12.60
CA PRO A 210 14.33 -12.99 -11.40
C PRO A 210 12.98 -13.24 -10.70
N LEU A 211 12.92 -14.31 -9.91
CA LEU A 211 11.83 -14.63 -8.98
C LEU A 211 12.35 -14.63 -7.53
N LEU A 212 11.53 -14.19 -6.59
CA LEU A 212 11.75 -14.37 -5.17
C LEU A 212 11.03 -15.63 -4.71
N ALA A 213 11.79 -16.64 -4.29
CA ALA A 213 11.30 -17.79 -3.56
C ALA A 213 11.22 -17.46 -2.07
N MET A 214 10.13 -17.86 -1.42
CA MET A 214 9.84 -17.54 -0.03
C MET A 214 9.11 -18.69 0.65
N GLU A 215 9.35 -18.89 1.94
CA GLU A 215 8.52 -19.78 2.75
C GLU A 215 7.05 -19.38 2.68
N PHE A 216 6.17 -20.38 2.60
CA PHE A 216 4.73 -20.13 2.71
C PHE A 216 4.35 -19.92 4.18
N MET A 217 3.58 -18.87 4.46
CA MET A 217 3.10 -18.57 5.80
C MET A 217 1.72 -19.23 6.00
N PRO A 218 1.59 -20.21 6.92
CA PRO A 218 0.36 -20.99 7.05
C PRO A 218 -0.71 -20.34 7.95
N GLY A 219 -0.35 -19.29 8.69
CA GLY A 219 -1.24 -18.57 9.59
C GLY A 219 -2.05 -17.48 8.89
N PRO A 220 -2.80 -16.68 9.67
CA PRO A 220 -3.58 -15.57 9.12
C PRO A 220 -2.70 -14.44 8.56
N ASP A 221 -3.22 -13.77 7.53
CA ASP A 221 -2.60 -12.59 6.92
C ASP A 221 -3.13 -11.28 7.53
N TYR A 222 -2.27 -10.27 7.53
CA TYR A 222 -2.52 -8.93 8.05
C TYR A 222 -2.10 -7.88 7.03
N ASP A 223 -2.90 -6.82 6.97
CA ASP A 223 -2.40 -5.50 6.58
C ASP A 223 -2.03 -4.77 7.87
N VAL A 224 -0.87 -4.12 7.94
CA VAL A 224 -0.53 -3.26 9.06
C VAL A 224 -0.41 -1.83 8.56
N ASP A 225 -1.43 -1.02 8.85
CA ASP A 225 -1.35 0.41 8.57
C ASP A 225 -0.35 1.03 9.57
N CYS A 226 0.66 1.74 9.06
CA CYS A 226 1.65 2.40 9.89
C CYS A 226 1.92 3.83 9.44
N ILE A 227 1.95 4.76 10.41
CA ILE A 227 2.44 6.12 10.21
C ILE A 227 3.73 6.28 11.03
N ALA A 228 4.77 6.80 10.39
CA ALA A 228 6.07 7.01 11.03
C ALA A 228 6.63 8.41 10.78
N ARG A 229 7.63 8.80 11.58
CA ARG A 229 8.45 9.99 11.38
C ARG A 229 9.88 9.65 11.77
N GLN A 230 10.79 9.67 10.80
CA GLN A 230 12.24 9.51 11.00
C GLN A 230 12.63 8.26 11.83
N GLY A 231 11.98 7.13 11.56
CA GLY A 231 12.23 5.87 12.27
C GLY A 231 11.44 5.69 13.57
N GLU A 232 10.60 6.66 13.96
CA GLU A 232 9.63 6.52 15.05
C GLU A 232 8.24 6.18 14.49
N ALA A 233 7.67 5.06 14.91
CA ALA A 233 6.31 4.69 14.53
C ALA A 233 5.29 5.41 15.44
N LEU A 234 4.55 6.35 14.86
CA LEU A 234 3.50 7.13 15.53
C LEU A 234 2.15 6.39 15.58
N CYS A 235 1.91 5.51 14.61
CA CYS A 235 0.70 4.70 14.50
C CYS A 235 1.06 3.33 13.96
N VAL A 236 0.53 2.27 14.56
CA VAL A 236 0.64 0.88 14.09
C VAL A 236 -0.69 0.19 14.35
N VAL A 237 -1.42 -0.19 13.29
CA VAL A 237 -2.73 -0.85 13.41
C VAL A 237 -2.75 -2.14 12.61
N PRO A 238 -2.59 -3.30 13.28
CA PRO A 238 -2.78 -4.60 12.65
C PRO A 238 -4.24 -4.85 12.27
N ARG A 239 -4.49 -5.10 10.98
CA ARG A 239 -5.79 -5.48 10.42
C ARG A 239 -5.71 -6.89 9.87
N ARG A 240 -6.21 -7.87 10.63
CA ARG A 240 -6.32 -9.25 10.15
C ARG A 240 -7.27 -9.31 8.96
N ARG A 241 -6.83 -9.86 7.84
CA ARG A 241 -7.67 -10.06 6.64
C ARG A 241 -8.74 -11.12 6.93
N LEU A 242 -9.99 -10.85 6.52
CA LEU A 242 -11.12 -11.80 6.62
C LEU A 242 -11.58 -12.23 5.22
N TRP A 243 -10.64 -12.61 4.38
CA TRP A 243 -10.90 -12.86 2.96
C TRP A 243 -11.11 -14.35 2.70
N LYS A 244 -11.88 -14.66 1.66
CA LYS A 244 -12.03 -16.05 1.19
C LYS A 244 -10.77 -16.53 0.46
N ASP A 245 -10.15 -15.62 -0.28
CA ASP A 245 -8.89 -15.82 -0.98
C ASP A 245 -7.90 -14.75 -0.45
N PRO A 246 -6.78 -15.15 0.20
CA PRO A 246 -5.84 -14.23 0.83
C PRO A 246 -5.03 -13.39 -0.17
N PHE A 247 -5.05 -13.76 -1.46
CA PHE A 247 -4.26 -13.12 -2.51
C PHE A 247 -5.03 -12.07 -3.33
N LEU A 248 -6.29 -11.80 -2.97
CA LEU A 248 -7.11 -10.78 -3.63
C LEU A 248 -6.51 -9.38 -3.47
N SER A 249 -6.71 -8.52 -4.46
CA SER A 249 -6.20 -7.13 -4.41
C SER A 249 -7.18 -6.11 -3.81
N VAL A 250 -8.37 -6.56 -3.40
CA VAL A 250 -9.43 -5.71 -2.85
C VAL A 250 -9.91 -6.31 -1.54
N SER A 251 -9.95 -5.50 -0.49
CA SER A 251 -10.36 -5.95 0.83
C SER A 251 -11.82 -6.45 0.83
N GLN A 252 -12.04 -7.64 1.40
CA GLN A 252 -13.37 -8.19 1.69
C GLN A 252 -13.81 -7.97 3.15
N GLY A 253 -13.02 -7.20 3.90
CA GLY A 253 -13.20 -6.97 5.33
C GLY A 253 -11.98 -7.39 6.13
N CYS A 254 -11.92 -6.87 7.35
CA CYS A 254 -10.82 -7.12 8.27
C CYS A 254 -11.30 -7.09 9.72
N ARG A 255 -10.44 -7.55 10.63
CA ARG A 255 -10.61 -7.37 12.07
C ARG A 255 -9.42 -6.64 12.65
N ILE A 256 -9.67 -5.64 13.48
CA ILE A 256 -8.64 -4.99 14.27
C ILE A 256 -8.27 -5.95 15.40
N GLU A 257 -7.04 -6.46 15.41
CA GLU A 257 -6.57 -7.40 16.42
C GLU A 257 -5.35 -6.84 17.15
N ARG A 258 -5.21 -7.19 18.43
CA ARG A 258 -3.99 -6.88 19.18
C ARG A 258 -2.98 -7.95 18.86
N HIS A 259 -1.80 -7.56 18.39
CA HIS A 259 -0.74 -8.51 18.11
C HIS A 259 0.61 -7.89 18.47
N PRO A 260 1.02 -7.93 19.75
CA PRO A 260 2.21 -7.22 20.22
C PRO A 260 3.48 -7.59 19.45
N GLY A 261 3.63 -8.85 19.05
CA GLY A 261 4.77 -9.29 18.25
C GLY A 261 4.79 -8.70 16.83
N LEU A 262 3.63 -8.41 16.25
CA LEU A 262 3.50 -7.82 14.92
C LEU A 262 3.69 -6.31 15.01
N GLU A 263 3.14 -5.69 16.04
CA GLU A 263 3.36 -4.27 16.32
C GLU A 263 4.85 -3.97 16.56
N GLU A 264 5.55 -4.78 17.37
CA GLU A 264 6.99 -4.64 17.59
C GLU A 264 7.80 -4.94 16.32
N PHE A 265 7.39 -5.95 15.55
CA PHE A 265 8.00 -6.25 14.26
C PHE A 265 7.94 -5.04 13.31
N THR A 266 6.77 -4.40 13.19
CA THR A 266 6.59 -3.17 12.40
C THR A 266 7.45 -2.03 12.94
N ARG A 267 7.45 -1.77 14.26
CA ARG A 267 8.28 -0.71 14.86
C ARG A 267 9.77 -0.92 14.59
N ARG A 268 10.23 -2.16 14.68
CA ARG A 268 11.61 -2.51 14.36
C ARG A 268 11.94 -2.20 12.91
N ILE A 269 11.12 -2.62 11.94
CA ILE A 269 11.33 -2.31 10.52
C ILE A 269 11.40 -0.80 10.29
N VAL A 270 10.46 -0.05 10.85
CA VAL A 270 10.40 1.41 10.75
C VAL A 270 11.72 2.04 11.24
N ARG A 271 12.22 1.58 12.39
CA ARG A 271 13.48 2.07 12.96
C ARG A 271 14.70 1.69 12.12
N GLU A 272 14.83 0.43 11.70
CA GLU A 272 16.01 -0.04 10.95
C GLU A 272 16.14 0.60 9.57
N LEU A 273 15.02 1.03 8.98
CA LEU A 273 14.97 1.71 7.67
C LEU A 273 14.77 3.23 7.79
N SER A 274 14.69 3.78 9.00
CA SER A 274 14.42 5.21 9.28
C SER A 274 13.19 5.77 8.55
N LEU A 275 12.12 4.97 8.48
CA LEU A 275 10.94 5.29 7.67
C LEU A 275 10.12 6.47 8.22
N SER A 276 9.40 7.14 7.32
CA SER A 276 8.51 8.26 7.55
C SER A 276 7.22 8.12 6.73
N HIS A 277 6.20 8.89 7.08
CA HIS A 277 4.89 8.95 6.42
C HIS A 277 4.10 7.65 6.55
N ALA A 278 3.19 7.39 5.61
CA ALA A 278 2.33 6.23 5.61
C ALA A 278 2.97 5.06 4.88
N MET A 279 2.81 3.88 5.47
CA MET A 279 3.16 2.61 4.86
C MET A 279 2.13 1.55 5.22
N ASP A 280 2.01 0.58 4.34
CA ASP A 280 1.09 -0.55 4.48
C ASP A 280 1.93 -1.83 4.35
N LEU A 281 2.08 -2.54 5.47
CA LEU A 281 2.87 -3.78 5.51
C LEU A 281 1.94 -4.97 5.35
N ASP A 282 2.24 -5.79 4.35
CA ASP A 282 1.59 -7.08 4.15
C ASP A 282 2.38 -8.13 4.92
N VAL A 283 1.73 -8.79 5.89
CA VAL A 283 2.40 -9.73 6.80
C VAL A 283 1.56 -11.00 6.98
N GLY A 284 2.17 -12.16 6.77
CA GLY A 284 1.61 -13.46 7.15
C GLY A 284 2.13 -13.94 8.50
N LEU A 285 1.39 -14.81 9.19
CA LEU A 285 1.90 -15.47 10.39
C LEU A 285 2.47 -16.87 10.08
N GLY A 286 3.61 -17.16 10.68
CA GLY A 286 4.30 -18.44 10.56
C GLY A 286 3.68 -19.51 11.45
N ALA A 287 4.23 -20.73 11.38
CA ALA A 287 3.95 -21.74 12.38
C ALA A 287 4.32 -21.20 13.78
N GLY A 288 3.38 -21.20 14.71
CA GLY A 288 3.58 -20.63 16.05
C GLY A 288 3.31 -19.12 16.18
N GLY A 289 2.85 -18.45 15.11
CA GLY A 289 2.38 -17.05 15.19
C GLY A 289 3.45 -15.98 15.00
N ALA A 290 4.66 -16.35 14.57
CA ALA A 290 5.72 -15.38 14.26
C ALA A 290 5.37 -14.54 13.01
N PRO A 291 5.51 -13.20 13.04
CA PRO A 291 5.31 -12.36 11.86
C PRO A 291 6.30 -12.66 10.73
N GLY A 292 5.81 -12.71 9.49
CA GLY A 292 6.63 -12.84 8.28
C GLY A 292 6.21 -11.85 7.21
N LEU A 293 7.12 -10.95 6.86
CA LEU A 293 6.88 -9.88 5.89
C LEU A 293 6.70 -10.44 4.47
N TYR A 294 5.70 -9.93 3.74
CA TYR A 294 5.52 -10.17 2.31
C TYR A 294 6.01 -9.01 1.45
N GLU A 295 5.65 -7.79 1.83
CA GLU A 295 6.02 -6.54 1.18
C GLU A 295 5.71 -5.33 2.09
N ILE A 296 6.29 -4.18 1.74
CA ILE A 296 5.95 -2.89 2.32
C ILE A 296 5.56 -1.98 1.17
N ASN A 297 4.32 -1.50 1.21
CA ASN A 297 3.86 -0.48 0.28
C ASN A 297 4.23 0.90 0.84
N PRO A 298 4.94 1.76 0.08
CA PRO A 298 5.42 3.07 0.56
C PRO A 298 4.32 4.16 0.54
N ARG A 299 3.09 3.75 0.86
CA ARG A 299 1.88 4.57 0.96
C ARG A 299 0.87 3.84 1.85
N TRP A 300 -0.21 4.51 2.22
CA TRP A 300 -1.31 3.84 2.92
C TRP A 300 -1.99 2.75 2.09
N SER A 301 -2.75 1.86 2.73
CA SER A 301 -3.53 0.85 2.02
C SER A 301 -4.72 1.46 1.28
N GLY A 302 -5.22 0.78 0.24
CA GLY A 302 -6.45 1.20 -0.44
C GLY A 302 -7.69 1.18 0.47
N ALA A 303 -7.64 0.46 1.59
CA ALA A 303 -8.68 0.39 2.61
C ALA A 303 -8.25 1.05 3.93
N VAL A 304 -7.38 2.06 3.89
CA VAL A 304 -6.77 2.68 5.10
C VAL A 304 -7.80 3.19 6.11
N ALA A 305 -8.98 3.63 5.66
CA ALA A 305 -10.07 4.06 6.53
C ALA A 305 -10.63 2.92 7.41
N ALA A 306 -10.35 1.65 7.10
CA ALA A 306 -10.79 0.47 7.86
C ALA A 306 -10.35 0.51 9.32
N SER A 307 -9.20 1.13 9.61
CA SER A 307 -8.67 1.30 10.97
C SER A 307 -9.60 2.14 11.87
N ARG A 308 -10.52 2.92 11.29
CA ARG A 308 -11.56 3.63 12.05
C ARG A 308 -12.53 2.69 12.75
N ALA A 309 -12.67 1.43 12.31
CA ALA A 309 -13.44 0.42 13.03
C ALA A 309 -12.85 0.17 14.44
N GLY A 310 -11.53 0.30 14.58
CA GLY A 310 -10.84 0.29 15.88
C GLY A 310 -10.78 1.66 16.56
N GLY A 311 -11.43 2.69 16.02
CA GLY A 311 -11.34 4.06 16.53
C GLY A 311 -10.07 4.83 16.12
N VAL A 312 -9.24 4.29 15.24
CA VAL A 312 -7.99 4.95 14.80
C VAL A 312 -8.18 5.57 13.42
N ASN A 313 -8.05 6.90 13.34
CA ASN A 313 -8.15 7.63 12.09
C ASN A 313 -6.77 7.80 11.43
N VAL A 314 -6.30 6.75 10.74
CA VAL A 314 -4.96 6.73 10.11
C VAL A 314 -4.75 7.87 9.11
N PRO A 315 -5.70 8.21 8.21
CA PRO A 315 -5.54 9.36 7.30
C PRO A 315 -5.36 10.69 8.03
N ALA A 316 -6.13 10.95 9.09
CA ALA A 316 -5.97 12.17 9.89
C ALA A 316 -4.62 12.19 10.63
N ILE A 317 -4.16 11.06 11.18
CA ILE A 317 -2.84 10.97 11.82
C ILE A 317 -1.72 11.31 10.82
N LEU A 318 -1.78 10.80 9.59
CA LEU A 318 -0.81 11.16 8.55
C LEU A 318 -0.85 12.66 8.26
N LEU A 319 -2.04 13.22 8.05
CA LEU A 319 -2.20 14.64 7.73
C LEU A 319 -1.65 15.54 8.86
N ARG A 320 -1.98 15.24 10.11
CA ARG A 320 -1.45 15.97 11.28
C ARG A 320 0.06 15.85 11.37
N THR A 321 0.61 14.67 11.09
CA THR A 321 2.07 14.46 11.03
C THR A 321 2.72 15.33 9.97
N LEU A 322 2.10 15.49 8.79
CA LEU A 322 2.64 16.35 7.73
C LEU A 322 2.53 17.84 8.11
N LEU A 323 1.46 18.23 8.78
CA LEU A 323 1.23 19.62 9.21
C LEU A 323 1.96 20.00 10.51
N ASP A 324 2.80 19.13 11.06
CA ASP A 324 3.49 19.32 12.34
C ASP A 324 2.52 19.60 13.52
N LEU A 325 1.34 18.97 13.47
CA LEU A 325 0.32 19.07 14.52
C LEU A 325 0.42 17.91 15.53
N PRO A 326 -0.02 18.11 16.79
CA PRO A 326 -0.04 17.05 17.79
C PRO A 326 -0.87 15.85 17.32
N VAL A 327 -0.30 14.65 17.32
CA VAL A 327 -0.98 13.42 16.92
C VAL A 327 -1.74 12.82 18.11
N PRO A 328 -3.01 12.38 17.96
CA PRO A 328 -3.73 11.72 19.05
C PRO A 328 -3.08 10.39 19.45
N ALA A 329 -3.28 9.98 20.70
CA ALA A 329 -2.86 8.67 21.17
C ALA A 329 -3.52 7.56 20.34
N VAL A 330 -2.73 6.56 19.94
CA VAL A 330 -3.21 5.44 19.12
C VAL A 330 -3.53 4.26 20.03
N GLU A 331 -4.82 4.14 20.38
CA GLU A 331 -5.35 3.06 21.20
C GLU A 331 -6.49 2.32 20.47
N PRO A 332 -6.16 1.36 19.59
CA PRO A 332 -7.17 0.65 18.81
C PRO A 332 -8.09 -0.20 19.70
N LYS A 333 -9.40 -0.08 19.48
CA LYS A 333 -10.39 -1.02 20.00
C LYS A 333 -10.29 -2.34 19.22
N HIS A 334 -9.70 -3.34 19.86
CA HIS A 334 -9.52 -4.67 19.29
C HIS A 334 -10.82 -5.49 19.29
N GLY A 335 -10.92 -6.45 18.37
CA GLY A 335 -12.09 -7.31 18.19
C GLY A 335 -13.15 -6.73 17.25
N THR A 336 -13.05 -5.46 16.88
CA THR A 336 -13.96 -4.84 15.92
C THR A 336 -13.69 -5.33 14.50
N ARG A 337 -14.76 -5.59 13.75
CA ARG A 337 -14.69 -5.99 12.34
C ARG A 337 -15.16 -4.85 11.45
N MET A 338 -14.50 -4.70 10.31
CA MET A 338 -14.95 -3.86 9.20
C MET A 338 -15.32 -4.79 8.05
N PHE A 339 -16.46 -4.53 7.41
CA PHE A 339 -16.84 -5.16 6.15
C PHE A 339 -17.23 -4.07 5.15
N PRO A 340 -16.75 -4.14 3.91
CA PRO A 340 -17.14 -3.19 2.89
C PRO A 340 -18.62 -3.38 2.54
N VAL A 341 -19.33 -2.27 2.36
CA VAL A 341 -20.71 -2.24 1.87
C VAL A 341 -20.83 -1.18 0.79
N THR A 342 -21.63 -1.44 -0.24
CA THR A 342 -21.90 -0.44 -1.27
C THR A 342 -22.87 0.60 -0.72
N ARG A 343 -22.56 1.88 -0.91
CA ARG A 343 -23.42 3.01 -0.56
C ARG A 343 -23.61 3.91 -1.79
N MET A 344 -24.74 4.59 -1.86
CA MET A 344 -25.01 5.61 -2.87
C MET A 344 -24.70 6.99 -2.30
N ALA A 345 -24.12 7.86 -3.13
CA ALA A 345 -24.02 9.29 -2.86
C ALA A 345 -25.07 10.02 -3.70
N PHE A 346 -25.73 11.01 -3.09
CA PHE A 346 -26.70 11.86 -3.78
C PHE A 346 -26.09 13.25 -3.94
N VAL A 347 -26.08 13.75 -5.17
CA VAL A 347 -25.45 15.02 -5.54
C VAL A 347 -26.49 15.83 -6.29
N ASP A 348 -26.67 17.08 -5.90
CA ASP A 348 -27.53 18.02 -6.61
C ASP A 348 -26.69 18.82 -7.60
N GLU A 349 -26.90 18.59 -8.90
CA GLU A 349 -26.20 19.29 -9.98
C GLU A 349 -26.57 20.78 -10.05
N ALA A 350 -27.70 21.20 -9.49
CA ALA A 350 -28.12 22.60 -9.44
C ALA A 350 -27.41 23.40 -8.33
N SER A 351 -26.70 22.73 -7.42
CA SER A 351 -25.91 23.35 -6.36
C SER A 351 -24.46 22.84 -6.40
N PRO A 352 -23.71 23.10 -7.50
CA PRO A 352 -22.32 22.68 -7.56
C PRO A 352 -21.57 23.39 -6.43
N ARG A 353 -21.00 22.62 -5.48
CA ARG A 353 -19.92 23.13 -4.64
C ARG A 353 -18.89 23.72 -5.61
N SER A 354 -18.74 25.02 -5.55
CA SER A 354 -18.27 25.88 -6.64
C SER A 354 -17.08 25.30 -7.44
N LEU A 355 -17.36 24.81 -8.65
CA LEU A 355 -16.39 24.77 -9.74
C LEU A 355 -16.13 26.22 -10.16
N ARG A 356 -14.98 26.77 -9.78
CA ARG A 356 -14.44 27.99 -10.39
C ARG A 356 -13.16 27.62 -11.12
N VAL A 357 -13.30 27.27 -12.39
CA VAL A 357 -12.20 27.47 -13.35
C VAL A 357 -12.30 28.93 -13.75
N ARG A 358 -11.24 29.71 -13.52
CA ARG A 358 -11.14 31.06 -14.08
C ARG A 358 -10.81 30.90 -15.57
N ASP A 359 -11.72 31.35 -16.43
CA ASP A 359 -11.39 31.68 -17.81
C ASP A 359 -10.59 33.00 -17.82
N SER A 360 -9.33 32.92 -18.26
CA SER A 360 -8.64 33.94 -19.06
C SER A 360 -7.26 33.44 -19.48
#